data_AF-A0A1H0HCW9-F1
#
_entry.id   AF-A0A1H0HCW9-F1
#
_cell.length_a   1.000
_cell.length_b   1.000
_cell.length_c   1.000
_cell.angle_alpha   90.00
_cell.angle_beta   90.00
_cell.angle_gamma   90.00
#
_symmetry.space_group_name_H-M   'P 1'
#
loop_
_entity.id
_entity.type
_entity.pdbx_description
1 polymer ?
#
loop_
_entity_poly.entity_id
_entity_poly.type
_entity_poly.pdbx_seq_one_letter_code
_entity_poly.pdbx_strand_id
1 'polypeptide(L)'
;MSLESEIHSNYHSWLGDIKPAIDPILRHLRQQDTNGWRKLAWSGPLKEFIGHLKSLKFLSAIKWASIPVLGSFVPSLVIFYTQWPKWCIGIAAPLLMLLVYFIYVKRYEAKMVTMGSPQFHAGAFKAKRAKEYELWQHLFKHSNCNFSGLYDIFTEMLHQTKDDHAVTSLIAYSQGREGRMEKEIEELKGMIQGLEETSEDIIEDLDRSTDAISYLVSVIKSVNLCLYRMANQCFTIHDLDFIDGFTLYEKDGDKLRKIADKGTSGGSPDEIMILSEHAQRYAAVHAAKSDFMEPCFNSPYPGRIIVSFRMKMSNQVEWIWNFHFDERDKRSLSLILENDIIESMEIYRLIHVFCLFVQRQMVDEKGGVLDASSKLSNES
;
A
#
# COMPACT_ATOMS: atom_id res chain seq x y z
N MET A 1 -31.07 -47.49 32.24
CA MET A 1 -30.03 -47.53 31.18
C MET A 1 -29.88 -46.10 30.71
N SER A 2 -28.84 -45.39 31.17
CA SER A 2 -28.73 -43.94 31.00
C SER A 2 -28.25 -43.58 29.60
N LEU A 3 -28.77 -42.46 29.08
CA LEU A 3 -28.44 -41.87 27.77
C LEU A 3 -26.92 -41.72 27.56
N GLU A 4 -26.17 -41.49 28.64
CA GLU A 4 -24.70 -41.42 28.63
C GLU A 4 -24.04 -42.71 28.16
N SER A 5 -24.53 -43.89 28.56
CA SER A 5 -23.97 -45.18 28.12
C SER A 5 -24.15 -45.38 26.62
N GLU A 6 -25.24 -44.87 26.06
CA GLU A 6 -25.58 -45.00 24.64
C GLU A 6 -24.78 -44.00 23.77
N ILE A 7 -24.54 -42.79 24.29
CA ILE A 7 -23.68 -41.78 23.66
C ILE A 7 -22.20 -42.21 23.71
N HIS A 8 -21.74 -42.74 24.84
CA HIS A 8 -20.35 -43.22 25.01
C HIS A 8 -20.01 -44.40 24.11
N SER A 9 -20.95 -45.33 23.91
CA SER A 9 -20.77 -46.45 22.98
C SER A 9 -20.71 -45.98 21.52
N ASN A 10 -21.51 -44.99 21.13
CA ASN A 10 -21.65 -44.58 19.73
C ASN A 10 -20.46 -43.77 19.20
N TYR A 11 -19.92 -42.81 19.95
CA TYR A 11 -18.81 -41.99 19.44
C TYR A 11 -17.47 -42.72 19.40
N HIS A 12 -17.21 -43.57 20.41
CA HIS A 12 -15.97 -44.35 20.49
C HIS A 12 -15.92 -45.45 19.41
N SER A 13 -17.03 -46.18 19.22
CA SER A 13 -17.15 -47.16 18.14
C SER A 13 -17.06 -46.50 16.76
N TRP A 14 -17.73 -45.35 16.57
CA TRP A 14 -17.66 -44.59 15.31
C TRP A 14 -16.23 -44.10 14.98
N LEU A 15 -15.46 -43.63 15.99
CA LEU A 15 -14.05 -43.30 15.79
C LEU A 15 -13.20 -44.53 15.43
N GLY A 16 -13.51 -45.68 16.05
CA GLY A 16 -12.90 -46.96 15.72
C GLY A 16 -13.15 -47.39 14.28
N ASP A 17 -14.36 -47.16 13.77
CA ASP A 17 -14.76 -47.48 12.39
C ASP A 17 -14.18 -46.49 11.36
N ILE A 18 -14.01 -45.22 11.73
CA ILE A 18 -13.48 -44.18 10.85
C ILE A 18 -11.96 -44.23 10.71
N LYS A 19 -11.26 -44.57 11.79
CA LYS A 19 -9.79 -44.70 11.82
C LYS A 19 -9.23 -45.50 10.62
N PRO A 20 -9.67 -46.74 10.33
CA PRO A 20 -9.11 -47.52 9.22
C PRO A 20 -9.44 -46.93 7.84
N ALA A 21 -10.49 -46.13 7.71
CA ALA A 21 -10.88 -45.51 6.45
C ALA A 21 -10.11 -44.21 6.15
N ILE A 22 -9.89 -43.37 7.17
CA ILE A 22 -9.35 -42.01 6.99
C ILE A 22 -7.83 -41.95 7.17
N ASP A 23 -7.26 -42.64 8.15
CA ASP A 23 -5.82 -42.54 8.44
C ASP A 23 -4.91 -42.95 7.26
N PRO A 24 -5.22 -44.00 6.46
CA PRO A 24 -4.44 -44.31 5.27
C PRO A 24 -4.48 -43.18 4.22
N ILE A 25 -5.62 -42.51 4.06
CA ILE A 25 -5.80 -41.38 3.13
C ILE A 25 -4.94 -40.19 3.60
N LEU A 26 -4.99 -39.87 4.89
CA LEU A 26 -4.17 -38.80 5.48
C LEU A 26 -2.67 -39.08 5.32
N ARG A 27 -2.25 -40.32 5.56
CA ARG A 27 -0.85 -40.74 5.38
C ARG A 27 -0.41 -40.62 3.92
N HIS A 28 -1.26 -41.04 2.98
CA HIS A 28 -0.97 -40.94 1.56
C HIS A 28 -0.88 -39.48 1.11
N LEU A 29 -1.76 -38.61 1.61
CA LEU A 29 -1.74 -37.17 1.33
C LEU A 29 -0.48 -36.46 1.81
N ARG A 30 0.03 -36.81 3.00
CA ARG A 30 1.25 -36.21 3.55
C ARG A 30 2.51 -36.60 2.78
N GLN A 31 2.52 -37.75 2.12
CA GLN A 31 3.67 -38.27 1.37
C GLN A 31 3.72 -37.86 -0.10
N GLN A 32 2.61 -37.31 -0.64
CA GLN A 32 2.53 -36.92 -2.03
C GLN A 32 3.06 -35.49 -2.26
N ASP A 33 3.86 -35.31 -3.31
CA ASP A 33 4.17 -33.97 -3.84
C ASP A 33 2.90 -33.37 -4.45
N THR A 34 2.64 -32.10 -4.16
CA THR A 34 1.49 -31.36 -4.71
C THR A 34 1.70 -30.95 -6.16
N ASN A 35 2.96 -30.96 -6.63
CA ASN A 35 3.34 -30.61 -7.99
C ASN A 35 3.24 -31.80 -8.95
N GLY A 36 3.07 -31.54 -10.25
CA GLY A 36 3.13 -32.58 -11.28
C GLY A 36 1.84 -33.39 -11.51
N TRP A 37 0.76 -33.13 -10.77
CA TRP A 37 -0.52 -33.85 -10.92
C TRP A 37 -1.09 -33.80 -12.35
N ARG A 38 -0.85 -32.69 -13.08
CA ARG A 38 -1.26 -32.57 -14.49
C ARG A 38 -0.54 -33.59 -15.37
N LYS A 39 0.77 -33.77 -15.19
CA LYS A 39 1.54 -34.77 -15.94
C LYS A 39 1.03 -36.18 -15.65
N LEU A 40 0.65 -36.45 -14.40
CA LEU A 40 0.05 -37.72 -13.98
C LEU A 40 -1.37 -37.92 -14.57
N ALA A 41 -2.20 -36.88 -14.59
CA ALA A 41 -3.54 -36.93 -15.20
C ALA A 41 -3.50 -37.24 -16.71
N TRP A 42 -2.48 -36.71 -17.40
CA TRP A 42 -2.29 -36.94 -18.84
C TRP A 42 -1.51 -38.21 -19.19
N SER A 43 -0.79 -38.83 -18.26
CA SER A 43 -0.03 -40.08 -18.52
C SER A 43 -0.64 -41.32 -17.88
N GLY A 44 -1.44 -41.16 -16.83
CA GLY A 44 -2.18 -42.23 -16.14
C GLY A 44 -3.11 -43.01 -17.07
N PRO A 45 -3.99 -42.32 -17.84
CA PRO A 45 -4.80 -42.93 -18.89
C PRO A 45 -4.05 -43.81 -19.86
N LEU A 46 -2.90 -43.35 -20.33
CA LEU A 46 -2.08 -44.10 -21.27
C LEU A 46 -1.53 -45.37 -20.62
N LYS A 47 -1.13 -45.32 -19.34
CA LYS A 47 -0.67 -46.49 -18.59
C LYS A 47 -1.78 -47.50 -18.35
N GLU A 48 -2.98 -47.04 -17.96
CA GLU A 48 -4.16 -47.91 -17.83
C GLU A 48 -4.53 -48.54 -19.17
N PHE A 49 -4.56 -47.74 -20.24
CA PHE A 49 -4.87 -48.21 -21.59
C PHE A 49 -3.84 -49.22 -22.12
N ILE A 50 -2.54 -49.01 -21.90
CA ILE A 50 -1.49 -49.99 -22.23
C ILE A 50 -1.64 -51.25 -21.37
N GLY A 51 -2.01 -51.12 -20.09
CA GLY A 51 -2.32 -52.24 -19.20
C GLY A 51 -3.49 -53.08 -19.74
N HIS A 52 -4.57 -52.43 -20.17
CA HIS A 52 -5.69 -53.07 -20.83
C HIS A 52 -5.31 -53.65 -22.20
N LEU A 53 -4.46 -52.99 -23.00
CA LEU A 53 -3.94 -53.54 -24.26
C LEU A 53 -3.13 -54.83 -24.06
N LYS A 54 -2.44 -54.99 -22.93
CA LYS A 54 -1.78 -56.26 -22.59
C LYS A 54 -2.79 -57.38 -22.29
N SER A 55 -3.98 -57.05 -21.75
CA SER A 55 -5.09 -58.01 -21.59
C SER A 55 -5.92 -58.20 -22.88
N LEU A 56 -5.72 -57.36 -23.89
CA LEU A 56 -6.43 -57.39 -25.18
C LEU A 56 -5.93 -58.45 -26.18
N LYS A 57 -4.99 -59.34 -25.80
CA LYS A 57 -4.76 -60.59 -26.55
C LYS A 57 -6.06 -61.39 -26.76
N PHE A 58 -7.07 -61.17 -25.90
CA PHE A 58 -8.41 -61.77 -25.99
C PHE A 58 -9.33 -61.15 -27.06
N LEU A 59 -9.13 -59.88 -27.50
CA LEU A 59 -9.99 -59.26 -28.52
C LEU A 59 -9.71 -59.73 -29.95
N SER A 60 -8.54 -60.34 -30.20
CA SER A 60 -8.27 -61.00 -31.49
C SER A 60 -9.17 -62.22 -31.74
N ALA A 61 -9.81 -62.75 -30.69
CA ALA A 61 -10.77 -63.86 -30.77
C ALA A 61 -12.23 -63.40 -30.99
N ILE A 62 -12.53 -62.11 -30.85
CA ILE A 62 -13.88 -61.59 -31.07
C ILE A 62 -14.03 -61.31 -32.57
N LYS A 63 -14.80 -62.16 -33.26
CA LYS A 63 -15.27 -61.90 -34.62
C LYS A 63 -16.20 -60.69 -34.58
N TRP A 64 -15.68 -59.51 -34.90
CA TRP A 64 -16.41 -58.23 -34.91
C TRP A 64 -17.73 -58.25 -35.70
N ALA A 65 -17.94 -59.24 -36.56
CA ALA A 65 -19.18 -59.51 -37.27
C ALA A 65 -20.35 -60.00 -36.37
N SER A 66 -20.12 -60.43 -35.13
CA SER A 66 -21.16 -61.06 -34.28
C SER A 66 -21.81 -60.14 -33.25
N ILE A 67 -21.56 -58.83 -33.25
CA ILE A 67 -22.20 -57.87 -32.33
C ILE A 67 -23.39 -57.21 -33.06
N PRO A 68 -24.66 -57.61 -32.80
CA PRO A 68 -25.82 -57.23 -33.61
C PRO A 68 -26.11 -55.72 -33.63
N VAL A 69 -25.67 -55.00 -32.60
CA VAL A 69 -25.91 -53.55 -32.45
C VAL A 69 -24.94 -52.70 -33.28
N LEU A 70 -23.73 -53.21 -33.57
CA LEU A 70 -22.74 -52.52 -34.42
C LEU A 70 -22.99 -52.78 -35.92
N GLY A 71 -23.65 -53.88 -36.28
CA GLY A 71 -23.86 -54.31 -37.66
C GLY A 71 -24.67 -53.33 -38.54
N SER A 72 -25.55 -52.53 -37.94
CA SER A 72 -26.40 -51.57 -38.67
C SER A 72 -25.78 -50.17 -38.81
N PHE A 73 -24.89 -49.78 -37.90
CA PHE A 73 -24.24 -48.47 -37.92
C PHE A 73 -22.99 -48.44 -38.79
N VAL A 74 -22.24 -49.55 -38.86
CA VAL A 74 -20.98 -49.62 -39.60
C VAL A 74 -21.18 -49.44 -41.11
N PRO A 75 -22.15 -50.07 -41.80
CA PRO A 75 -22.34 -49.87 -43.25
C PRO A 75 -22.75 -48.44 -43.59
N SER A 76 -23.62 -47.83 -42.78
CA SER A 76 -24.08 -46.45 -42.95
C SER A 76 -22.94 -45.44 -42.76
N LEU A 77 -22.07 -45.66 -41.78
CA LEU A 77 -20.86 -44.86 -41.59
C LEU A 77 -19.86 -45.07 -42.72
N VAL A 78 -19.68 -46.30 -43.23
CA VAL A 78 -18.76 -46.58 -44.35
C VAL A 78 -19.24 -45.91 -45.66
N ILE A 79 -20.54 -45.91 -45.94
CA ILE A 79 -21.09 -45.20 -47.12
C ILE A 79 -20.90 -43.68 -46.96
N PHE A 80 -21.10 -43.12 -45.76
CA PHE A 80 -20.85 -41.71 -45.50
C PHE A 80 -19.36 -41.34 -45.59
N TYR A 81 -18.47 -42.23 -45.14
CA TYR A 81 -17.01 -42.02 -45.12
C TYR A 81 -16.36 -42.20 -46.49
N THR A 82 -16.91 -43.05 -47.36
CA THR A 82 -16.40 -43.26 -48.73
C THR A 82 -16.60 -42.06 -49.65
N GLN A 83 -17.52 -41.15 -49.32
CA GLN A 83 -17.75 -39.89 -50.06
C GLN A 83 -16.81 -38.76 -49.63
N TRP A 84 -16.06 -38.91 -48.53
CA TRP A 84 -15.17 -37.86 -48.04
C TRP A 84 -13.82 -37.89 -48.76
N PRO A 85 -13.24 -36.71 -49.08
CA PRO A 85 -11.89 -36.64 -49.59
C PRO A 85 -10.91 -37.33 -48.64
N LYS A 86 -9.95 -38.10 -49.18
CA LYS A 86 -8.98 -38.89 -48.38
C LYS A 86 -8.19 -38.03 -47.37
N TRP A 87 -7.99 -36.75 -47.66
CA TRP A 87 -7.34 -35.80 -46.75
C TRP A 87 -8.20 -35.47 -45.52
N CYS A 88 -9.53 -35.36 -45.67
CA CYS A 88 -10.45 -35.13 -44.55
C CYS A 88 -10.42 -36.30 -43.57
N ILE A 89 -10.36 -37.53 -44.08
CA ILE A 89 -10.22 -38.76 -43.29
C ILE A 89 -8.92 -38.74 -42.48
N GLY A 90 -7.82 -38.36 -43.12
CA GLY A 90 -6.50 -38.25 -42.48
C GLY A 90 -6.45 -37.24 -41.33
N ILE A 91 -7.29 -36.20 -41.34
CA ILE A 91 -7.37 -35.18 -40.28
C ILE A 91 -8.44 -35.55 -39.24
N ALA A 92 -9.58 -36.08 -39.66
CA ALA A 92 -10.69 -36.42 -38.78
C ALA A 92 -10.35 -37.58 -37.84
N ALA A 93 -9.62 -38.59 -38.31
CA ALA A 93 -9.22 -39.74 -37.49
C ALA A 93 -8.34 -39.37 -36.27
N PRO A 94 -7.23 -38.61 -36.40
CA PRO A 94 -6.44 -38.20 -35.23
C PRO A 94 -7.21 -37.24 -34.32
N LEU A 95 -8.08 -36.40 -34.86
CA LEU A 95 -8.90 -35.48 -34.07
C LEU A 95 -9.94 -36.23 -33.22
N LEU A 96 -10.59 -37.25 -33.79
CA LEU A 96 -11.48 -38.13 -33.06
C LEU A 96 -10.72 -38.93 -31.97
N MET A 97 -9.52 -39.43 -32.29
CA MET A 97 -8.68 -40.14 -31.31
C MET A 97 -8.30 -39.22 -30.14
N LEU A 98 -7.90 -37.96 -30.42
CA LEU A 98 -7.63 -36.96 -29.40
C LEU A 98 -8.86 -36.63 -28.56
N LEU A 99 -10.05 -36.55 -29.17
CA LEU A 99 -11.30 -36.29 -28.46
C LEU A 99 -11.64 -37.43 -27.49
N VAL A 100 -11.56 -38.68 -27.94
CA VAL A 100 -11.80 -39.86 -27.09
C VAL A 100 -10.78 -39.91 -25.96
N TYR A 101 -9.51 -39.63 -26.26
CA TYR A 101 -8.45 -39.57 -25.25
C TYR A 101 -8.73 -38.48 -24.21
N PHE A 102 -9.15 -37.30 -24.65
CA PHE A 102 -9.50 -36.19 -23.77
C PHE A 102 -10.66 -36.54 -22.83
N ILE A 103 -11.70 -37.20 -23.33
CA ILE A 103 -12.81 -37.71 -22.50
C ILE A 103 -12.29 -38.69 -21.45
N TYR A 104 -11.37 -39.58 -21.84
CA TYR A 104 -10.77 -40.52 -20.90
C TYR A 104 -9.92 -39.81 -19.82
N VAL A 105 -9.11 -38.82 -20.21
CA VAL A 105 -8.35 -37.98 -19.26
C VAL A 105 -9.30 -37.29 -18.27
N LYS A 106 -10.43 -36.74 -18.73
CA LYS A 106 -11.43 -36.11 -17.85
C LYS A 106 -12.02 -37.08 -16.84
N ARG A 107 -12.32 -38.32 -17.26
CA ARG A 107 -12.80 -39.37 -16.35
C ARG A 107 -11.73 -39.78 -15.34
N TYR A 108 -10.46 -39.82 -15.76
CA TYR A 108 -9.34 -40.12 -14.87
C TYR A 108 -9.08 -39.00 -13.86
N GLU A 109 -9.15 -37.74 -14.28
CA GLU A 109 -9.10 -36.57 -13.38
C GLU A 109 -10.17 -36.65 -12.28
N ALA A 110 -11.41 -37.06 -12.61
CA ALA A 110 -12.47 -37.21 -11.62
C ALA A 110 -12.14 -38.26 -10.54
N LYS A 111 -11.45 -39.35 -10.91
CA LYS A 111 -10.94 -40.33 -9.95
C LYS A 111 -9.84 -39.73 -9.07
N MET A 112 -8.89 -38.98 -9.64
CA MET A 112 -7.79 -38.36 -8.89
C MET A 112 -8.25 -37.38 -7.79
N VAL A 113 -9.46 -36.84 -7.91
CA VAL A 113 -10.06 -35.89 -6.96
C VAL A 113 -10.88 -36.61 -5.87
N THR A 114 -11.22 -37.88 -6.04
CA THR A 114 -12.04 -38.62 -5.08
C THR A 114 -11.16 -39.23 -3.99
N MET A 115 -11.35 -38.80 -2.73
CA MET A 115 -10.66 -39.35 -1.57
C MET A 115 -10.91 -40.85 -1.43
N GLY A 116 -9.86 -41.63 -1.14
CA GLY A 116 -9.94 -43.09 -1.01
C GLY A 116 -9.83 -43.87 -2.32
N SER A 117 -9.78 -43.19 -3.48
CA SER A 117 -9.46 -43.86 -4.73
C SER A 117 -7.96 -44.21 -4.81
N PRO A 118 -7.58 -45.34 -5.43
CA PRO A 118 -6.17 -45.70 -5.63
C PRO A 118 -5.38 -44.67 -6.47
N GLN A 119 -6.08 -43.88 -7.29
CA GLN A 119 -5.50 -42.86 -8.17
C GLN A 119 -5.52 -41.45 -7.55
N PHE A 120 -5.92 -41.32 -6.29
CA PHE A 120 -6.09 -40.04 -5.62
C PHE A 120 -4.79 -39.23 -5.56
N HIS A 121 -4.89 -37.92 -5.78
CA HIS A 121 -3.74 -37.03 -5.78
C HIS A 121 -4.03 -35.66 -5.12
N ALA A 122 -3.22 -35.29 -4.12
CA ALA A 122 -3.37 -34.05 -3.35
C ALA A 122 -3.47 -32.79 -4.23
N GLY A 123 -2.55 -32.64 -5.20
CA GLY A 123 -2.55 -31.52 -6.15
C GLY A 123 -3.80 -31.41 -7.03
N ALA A 124 -4.35 -32.53 -7.50
CA ALA A 124 -5.58 -32.53 -8.31
C ALA A 124 -6.80 -32.15 -7.44
N PHE A 125 -6.85 -32.68 -6.21
CA PHE A 125 -7.87 -32.37 -5.22
C PHE A 125 -7.87 -30.87 -4.85
N LYS A 126 -6.70 -30.29 -4.55
CA LYS A 126 -6.53 -28.85 -4.30
C LYS A 126 -7.00 -27.99 -5.47
N ALA A 127 -6.69 -28.39 -6.71
CA ALA A 127 -7.02 -27.59 -7.90
C ALA A 127 -8.50 -27.65 -8.31
N LYS A 128 -9.20 -28.76 -8.08
CA LYS A 128 -10.59 -28.96 -8.52
C LYS A 128 -11.62 -28.80 -7.40
N ARG A 129 -11.21 -29.01 -6.14
CA ARG A 129 -12.08 -28.92 -4.96
C ARG A 129 -11.40 -28.10 -3.86
N ALA A 130 -11.07 -26.86 -4.18
CA ALA A 130 -10.34 -25.96 -3.28
C ALA A 130 -11.04 -25.77 -1.92
N LYS A 131 -12.37 -25.64 -1.90
CA LYS A 131 -13.17 -25.48 -0.68
C LYS A 131 -13.09 -26.70 0.24
N GLU A 132 -13.21 -27.91 -0.32
CA GLU A 132 -13.04 -29.13 0.47
C GLU A 132 -11.60 -29.23 0.96
N TYR A 133 -10.62 -28.96 0.10
CA TYR A 133 -9.21 -28.96 0.47
C TYR A 133 -8.91 -28.02 1.66
N GLU A 134 -9.50 -26.82 1.69
CA GLU A 134 -9.33 -25.84 2.76
C GLU A 134 -9.80 -26.36 4.12
N LEU A 135 -10.93 -27.09 4.16
CA LEU A 135 -11.42 -27.73 5.38
C LEU A 135 -10.44 -28.79 5.89
N TRP A 136 -9.87 -29.57 4.96
CA TRP A 136 -9.00 -30.68 5.31
C TRP A 136 -7.52 -30.30 5.49
N GLN A 137 -7.08 -29.13 4.99
CA GLN A 137 -5.66 -28.74 4.99
C GLN A 137 -5.07 -28.65 6.40
N HIS A 138 -5.89 -28.30 7.39
CA HIS A 138 -5.48 -28.21 8.79
C HIS A 138 -5.10 -29.59 9.34
N LEU A 139 -5.87 -30.62 8.98
CA LEU A 139 -5.57 -32.02 9.34
C LEU A 139 -4.33 -32.58 8.62
N PHE A 140 -4.01 -32.03 7.44
CA PHE A 140 -2.85 -32.44 6.65
C PHE A 140 -1.54 -31.82 7.15
N LYS A 141 -1.57 -30.54 7.54
CA LYS A 141 -0.37 -29.77 7.95
C LYS A 141 0.20 -30.24 9.30
N HIS A 142 -0.64 -30.70 10.21
CA HIS A 142 -0.18 -31.21 11.51
C HIS A 142 0.08 -32.72 11.42
N SER A 143 1.37 -33.09 11.32
CA SER A 143 1.83 -34.49 11.22
C SER A 143 1.38 -35.38 12.38
N ASN A 144 1.06 -34.76 13.53
CA ASN A 144 0.76 -35.43 14.78
C ASN A 144 -0.75 -35.62 15.01
N CYS A 145 -1.61 -35.07 14.13
CA CYS A 145 -3.06 -35.22 14.22
C CYS A 145 -3.51 -36.43 13.40
N ASN A 146 -3.61 -37.60 14.05
CA ASN A 146 -4.21 -38.80 13.47
C ASN A 146 -5.48 -39.17 14.25
N PHE A 147 -6.46 -39.78 13.58
CA PHE A 147 -7.63 -40.29 14.27
C PHE A 147 -7.26 -41.46 15.20
N SER A 148 -6.15 -42.16 14.92
CA SER A 148 -5.53 -43.08 15.88
C SER A 148 -5.20 -42.40 17.21
N GLY A 149 -4.51 -41.26 17.20
CA GLY A 149 -4.12 -40.55 18.41
C GLY A 149 -5.33 -39.99 19.17
N LEU A 150 -6.34 -39.50 18.44
CA LEU A 150 -7.60 -39.06 19.03
C LEU A 150 -8.35 -40.23 19.70
N TYR A 151 -8.43 -41.37 19.02
CA TYR A 151 -9.06 -42.59 19.56
C TYR A 151 -8.30 -43.11 20.79
N ASP A 152 -6.97 -43.11 20.77
CA ASP A 152 -6.15 -43.58 21.87
C ASP A 152 -6.33 -42.67 23.10
N ILE A 153 -6.31 -41.34 22.92
CA ILE A 153 -6.60 -40.36 23.98
C ILE A 153 -8.03 -40.53 24.53
N PHE A 154 -9.01 -40.74 23.65
CA PHE A 154 -10.41 -40.91 24.07
C PHE A 154 -10.62 -42.25 24.80
N THR A 155 -9.92 -43.30 24.38
CA THR A 155 -9.94 -44.61 25.04
C THR A 155 -9.28 -44.55 26.42
N GLU A 156 -8.16 -43.82 26.53
CA GLU A 156 -7.46 -43.59 27.78
C GLU A 156 -8.31 -42.74 28.74
N MET A 157 -8.97 -41.68 28.26
CA MET A 157 -9.95 -40.91 29.04
C MET A 157 -11.14 -41.77 29.50
N LEU A 158 -11.69 -42.63 28.64
CA LEU A 158 -12.81 -43.51 28.98
C LEU A 158 -12.44 -44.62 29.97
N HIS A 159 -11.17 -45.04 30.02
CA HIS A 159 -10.69 -46.03 30.99
C HIS A 159 -10.26 -45.39 32.31
N GLN A 160 -9.84 -44.12 32.31
CA GLN A 160 -9.40 -43.37 33.49
C GLN A 160 -10.54 -42.77 34.33
N THR A 161 -11.80 -42.82 33.90
CA THR A 161 -12.98 -42.39 34.68
C THR A 161 -13.30 -43.25 35.91
N LYS A 162 -12.43 -44.22 36.26
CA LYS A 162 -12.46 -44.91 37.56
C LYS A 162 -11.59 -44.26 38.64
N ASP A 163 -10.73 -43.30 38.30
CA ASP A 163 -9.85 -42.60 39.26
C ASP A 163 -10.10 -41.07 39.24
N ASP A 164 -10.51 -40.52 40.40
CA ASP A 164 -10.74 -39.08 40.64
C ASP A 164 -9.54 -38.17 40.27
N HIS A 165 -8.33 -38.73 40.20
CA HIS A 165 -7.12 -38.01 39.83
C HIS A 165 -7.09 -37.58 38.35
N ALA A 166 -7.76 -38.30 37.44
CA ALA A 166 -7.78 -37.96 36.02
C ALA A 166 -8.69 -36.76 35.71
N VAL A 167 -9.79 -36.61 36.45
CA VAL A 167 -10.69 -35.45 36.33
C VAL A 167 -9.98 -34.18 36.83
N THR A 168 -9.24 -34.31 37.94
CA THR A 168 -8.51 -33.20 38.54
C THR A 168 -7.36 -32.70 37.64
N SER A 169 -6.63 -33.62 36.98
CA SER A 169 -5.57 -33.25 36.04
C SER A 169 -6.11 -32.62 34.75
N LEU A 170 -7.29 -33.04 34.28
CA LEU A 170 -7.96 -32.46 33.13
C LEU A 170 -8.48 -31.04 33.41
N ILE A 171 -9.04 -30.80 34.59
CA ILE A 171 -9.44 -29.45 35.04
C ILE A 171 -8.20 -28.54 35.13
N ALA A 172 -7.11 -29.02 35.74
CA ALA A 172 -5.87 -28.26 35.83
C ALA A 172 -5.26 -27.95 34.45
N TYR A 173 -5.34 -28.89 33.49
CA TYR A 173 -4.91 -28.68 32.12
C TYR A 173 -5.80 -27.65 31.38
N SER A 174 -7.13 -27.74 31.53
CA SER A 174 -8.07 -26.79 30.92
C SER A 174 -7.87 -25.38 31.46
N GLN A 175 -7.77 -25.24 32.79
CA GLN A 175 -7.50 -23.96 33.45
C GLN A 175 -6.14 -23.39 33.06
N GLY A 176 -5.11 -24.23 32.96
CA GLY A 176 -3.79 -23.81 32.50
C GLY A 176 -3.79 -23.35 31.04
N ARG A 177 -4.65 -23.92 30.19
CA ARG A 177 -4.82 -23.50 28.80
C ARG A 177 -5.63 -22.21 28.69
N GLU A 178 -6.70 -22.07 29.46
CA GLU A 178 -7.48 -20.83 29.55
C GLU A 178 -6.61 -19.67 30.00
N GLY A 179 -5.82 -19.84 31.06
CA GLY A 179 -4.90 -18.79 31.53
C GLY A 179 -3.81 -18.42 30.51
N ARG A 180 -3.31 -19.38 29.72
CA ARG A 180 -2.39 -19.07 28.61
C ARG A 180 -3.08 -18.29 27.49
N MET A 181 -4.31 -18.69 27.15
CA MET A 181 -5.08 -18.05 26.09
C MET A 181 -5.49 -16.63 26.49
N GLU A 182 -5.87 -16.41 27.75
CA GLU A 182 -6.12 -15.07 28.30
C GLU A 182 -4.88 -14.19 28.25
N LYS A 183 -3.70 -14.75 28.60
CA LYS A 183 -2.44 -14.04 28.50
C LYS A 183 -2.09 -13.67 27.05
N GLU A 184 -2.25 -14.59 26.10
CA GLU A 184 -2.05 -14.31 24.67
C GLU A 184 -3.03 -13.24 24.16
N ILE A 185 -4.30 -13.29 24.60
CA ILE A 185 -5.29 -12.26 24.25
C ILE A 185 -4.86 -10.89 24.79
N GLU A 186 -4.35 -10.81 26.01
CA GLU A 186 -3.90 -9.55 26.60
C GLU A 186 -2.65 -9.01 25.91
N GLU A 187 -1.68 -9.88 25.59
CA GLU A 187 -0.50 -9.51 24.79
C GLU A 187 -0.89 -9.01 23.39
N LEU A 188 -1.85 -9.67 22.73
CA LEU A 188 -2.38 -9.25 21.43
C LEU A 188 -3.10 -7.91 21.52
N LYS A 189 -3.90 -7.67 22.56
CA LYS A 189 -4.56 -6.37 22.77
C LYS A 189 -3.54 -5.25 22.97
N GLY A 190 -2.51 -5.48 23.78
CA GLY A 190 -1.43 -4.51 23.97
C GLY A 190 -0.69 -4.19 22.67
N MET A 191 -0.43 -5.21 21.84
CA MET A 191 0.15 -5.00 20.51
C MET A 191 -0.78 -4.22 19.57
N ILE A 192 -2.08 -4.52 19.57
CA ILE A 192 -3.06 -3.79 18.75
C ILE A 192 -3.10 -2.33 19.15
N GLN A 193 -3.18 -2.03 20.45
CA GLN A 193 -3.19 -0.65 20.94
C GLN A 193 -1.91 0.10 20.55
N GLY A 194 -0.74 -0.51 20.71
CA GLY A 194 0.52 0.12 20.31
C GLY A 194 0.62 0.36 18.79
N LEU A 195 0.02 -0.51 17.98
CA LEU A 195 -0.09 -0.32 16.53
C LEU A 195 -1.07 0.80 16.17
N GLU A 196 -2.17 0.94 16.90
CA GLU A 196 -3.14 2.02 16.72
C GLU A 196 -2.50 3.38 17.02
N GLU A 197 -1.80 3.53 18.14
CA GLU A 197 -1.06 4.75 18.51
C GLU A 197 -0.02 5.11 17.45
N THR A 198 0.78 4.14 17.00
CA THR A 198 1.78 4.37 15.94
C THR A 198 1.13 4.76 14.62
N SER A 199 -0.04 4.19 14.31
CA SER A 199 -0.77 4.52 13.09
C SER A 199 -1.32 5.95 13.14
N GLU A 200 -1.80 6.42 14.28
CA GLU A 200 -2.26 7.79 14.47
C GLU A 200 -1.11 8.78 14.29
N ASP A 201 0.06 8.51 14.88
CA ASP A 201 1.26 9.35 14.71
C ASP A 201 1.68 9.46 13.23
N ILE A 202 1.69 8.34 12.51
CA ILE A 202 2.03 8.32 11.08
C ILE A 202 1.01 9.09 10.24
N ILE A 203 -0.28 9.00 10.58
CA ILE A 203 -1.34 9.75 9.88
C ILE A 203 -1.14 11.24 10.12
N GLU A 204 -0.84 11.65 11.36
CA GLU A 204 -0.61 13.06 11.67
C GLU A 204 0.61 13.62 10.91
N ASP A 205 1.72 12.86 10.86
CA ASP A 205 2.90 13.25 10.10
C ASP A 205 2.63 13.30 8.58
N LEU A 206 1.82 12.38 8.06
CA LEU A 206 1.41 12.40 6.65
C LEU A 206 0.55 13.64 6.33
N ASP A 207 -0.37 14.00 7.21
CA ASP A 207 -1.21 15.19 7.05
C ASP A 207 -0.35 16.47 7.09
N ARG A 208 0.60 16.58 8.03
CA ARG A 208 1.58 17.68 8.09
C ARG A 208 2.39 17.80 6.79
N SER A 209 2.90 16.68 6.28
CA SER A 209 3.67 16.64 5.04
C SER A 209 2.83 17.04 3.83
N THR A 210 1.58 16.56 3.75
CA THR A 210 0.65 16.86 2.65
C THR A 210 0.28 18.35 2.62
N ASP A 211 0.02 18.95 3.78
CA ASP A 211 -0.28 20.38 3.90
C ASP A 211 0.91 21.23 3.42
N ALA A 212 2.12 20.84 3.75
CA ALA A 212 3.29 21.60 3.40
C ALA A 212 3.75 21.39 1.94
N ILE A 213 3.51 20.22 1.34
CA ILE A 213 3.60 20.04 -0.13
C ILE A 213 2.61 20.96 -0.85
N SER A 214 1.37 21.04 -0.35
CA SER A 214 0.35 21.91 -0.94
C SER A 214 0.76 23.37 -0.91
N TYR A 215 1.44 23.80 0.15
CA TYR A 215 2.03 25.13 0.23
C TYR A 215 3.24 25.31 -0.69
N LEU A 216 4.14 24.34 -0.78
CA LEU A 216 5.24 24.42 -1.74
C LEU A 216 4.73 24.67 -3.16
N VAL A 217 3.65 23.96 -3.53
CA VAL A 217 2.97 24.16 -4.81
C VAL A 217 2.39 25.58 -4.93
N SER A 218 1.88 26.18 -3.85
CA SER A 218 1.39 27.57 -3.88
C SER A 218 2.54 28.57 -4.09
N VAL A 219 3.67 28.41 -3.40
CA VAL A 219 4.87 29.26 -3.59
C VAL A 219 5.38 29.14 -5.02
N ILE A 220 5.50 27.92 -5.57
CA ILE A 220 5.92 27.70 -6.96
C ILE A 220 4.97 28.39 -7.95
N LYS A 221 3.66 28.34 -7.70
CA LYS A 221 2.67 29.06 -8.52
C LYS A 221 2.87 30.58 -8.45
N SER A 222 3.08 31.13 -7.27
CA SER A 222 3.34 32.57 -7.07
C SER A 222 4.64 33.01 -7.75
N VAL A 223 5.71 32.22 -7.63
CA VAL A 223 6.99 32.44 -8.32
C VAL A 223 6.81 32.42 -9.83
N ASN A 224 6.12 31.41 -10.37
CA ASN A 224 5.84 31.31 -11.80
C ASN A 224 5.05 32.53 -12.30
N LEU A 225 4.03 32.96 -11.56
CA LEU A 225 3.28 34.17 -11.90
C LEU A 225 4.20 35.40 -11.94
N CYS A 226 5.09 35.57 -10.96
CA CYS A 226 6.06 36.66 -10.94
C CYS A 226 7.00 36.61 -12.14
N LEU A 227 7.53 35.43 -12.48
CA LEU A 227 8.39 35.26 -13.65
C LEU A 227 7.67 35.60 -14.96
N TYR A 228 6.40 35.22 -15.12
CA TYR A 228 5.59 35.62 -16.27
C TYR A 228 5.37 37.13 -16.31
N ARG A 229 5.08 37.76 -15.17
CA ARG A 229 4.93 39.22 -15.08
C ARG A 229 6.24 39.94 -15.42
N MET A 230 7.38 39.39 -15.00
CA MET A 230 8.70 39.90 -15.35
C MET A 230 8.95 39.80 -16.86
N ALA A 231 8.68 38.64 -17.46
CA ALA A 231 8.83 38.44 -18.91
C ALA A 231 7.94 39.40 -19.73
N ASN A 232 6.76 39.73 -19.21
CA ASN A 232 5.82 40.66 -19.83
C ASN A 232 6.02 42.13 -19.38
N GLN A 233 7.09 42.44 -18.65
CA GLN A 233 7.41 43.80 -18.17
C GLN A 233 6.31 44.47 -17.33
N CYS A 234 5.46 43.69 -16.66
CA CYS A 234 4.39 44.17 -15.78
C CYS A 234 4.60 43.76 -14.31
N PHE A 235 5.80 43.32 -13.97
CA PHE A 235 6.20 43.00 -12.61
C PHE A 235 6.37 44.28 -11.79
N THR A 236 5.83 44.27 -10.58
CA THR A 236 5.82 45.39 -9.63
C THR A 236 6.24 44.92 -8.25
N ILE A 237 6.60 45.85 -7.36
CA ILE A 237 6.91 45.54 -5.96
C ILE A 237 5.76 44.84 -5.23
N HIS A 238 4.52 45.08 -5.66
CA HIS A 238 3.36 44.44 -5.10
C HIS A 238 3.27 42.97 -5.47
N ASP A 239 3.97 42.47 -6.49
CA ASP A 239 3.94 41.05 -6.86
C ASP A 239 4.79 40.17 -5.93
N LEU A 240 5.48 40.76 -4.94
CA LEU A 240 6.37 40.05 -4.03
C LEU A 240 5.67 39.34 -2.85
N ASP A 241 4.34 39.22 -2.86
CA ASP A 241 3.57 38.53 -1.81
C ASP A 241 3.57 37.00 -1.99
N PHE A 242 4.77 36.42 -2.08
CA PHE A 242 4.95 34.98 -2.35
C PHE A 242 4.36 34.06 -1.28
N ILE A 243 4.34 34.53 -0.03
CA ILE A 243 4.17 33.71 1.17
C ILE A 243 3.02 34.25 2.00
N ASP A 244 3.14 35.51 2.44
CA ASP A 244 2.11 36.22 3.19
C ASP A 244 2.31 37.74 2.99
N GLY A 245 1.43 38.54 3.60
CA GLY A 245 1.56 39.98 3.67
C GLY A 245 2.91 40.42 4.23
N PHE A 246 3.45 41.50 3.67
CA PHE A 246 4.78 41.99 4.00
C PHE A 246 4.84 43.51 4.11
N THR A 247 5.80 43.98 4.91
CA THR A 247 6.31 45.35 4.83
C THR A 247 7.79 45.37 4.49
N LEU A 248 8.18 46.27 3.60
CA LEU A 248 9.56 46.43 3.16
C LEU A 248 10.06 47.82 3.55
N TYR A 249 11.23 47.87 4.19
CA TYR A 249 11.89 49.10 4.59
C TYR A 249 13.27 49.23 3.95
N GLU A 250 13.66 50.46 3.62
CA GLU A 250 15.02 50.84 3.28
C GLU A 250 15.68 51.50 4.50
N LYS A 251 16.90 51.09 4.81
CA LYS A 251 17.69 51.73 5.85
C LYS A 251 18.44 52.94 5.27
N ASP A 252 18.09 54.11 5.78
CA ASP A 252 18.70 55.39 5.44
C ASP A 252 19.32 56.00 6.72
N GLY A 253 20.61 55.71 6.92
CA GLY A 253 21.33 56.07 8.14
C GLY A 253 20.68 55.49 9.40
N ASP A 254 20.18 56.37 10.26
CA ASP A 254 19.51 56.03 11.54
C ASP A 254 18.00 55.84 11.42
N LYS A 255 17.46 55.82 10.19
CA LYS A 255 16.03 55.68 9.93
C LYS A 255 15.73 54.48 9.04
N LEU A 256 14.57 53.87 9.25
CA LEU A 256 13.96 52.93 8.31
C LEU A 256 12.80 53.61 7.61
N ARG A 257 12.87 53.73 6.28
CA ARG A 257 11.82 54.31 5.44
C ARG A 257 11.05 53.20 4.74
N LYS A 258 9.72 53.20 4.86
CA LYS A 258 8.86 52.20 4.24
C LYS A 258 8.88 52.36 2.72
N ILE A 259 9.17 51.28 2.01
CA ILE A 259 9.11 51.21 0.54
C ILE A 259 7.76 50.65 0.10
N ALA A 260 7.29 49.59 0.78
CA ALA A 260 6.04 48.92 0.43
C ALA A 260 5.36 48.31 1.66
N ASP A 261 4.03 48.23 1.57
CA ASP A 261 3.14 47.57 2.52
C ASP A 261 2.05 46.85 1.71
N LYS A 262 1.98 45.53 1.81
CA LYS A 262 0.97 44.73 1.11
C LYS A 262 0.47 43.61 2.01
N GLY A 263 -0.85 43.43 2.05
CA GLY A 263 -1.48 42.33 2.78
C GLY A 263 -1.35 42.42 4.31
N THR A 264 -0.98 43.58 4.84
CA THR A 264 -0.91 43.82 6.29
C THR A 264 -2.10 44.64 6.77
N SER A 265 -2.22 44.84 8.09
CA SER A 265 -3.23 45.70 8.71
C SER A 265 -2.98 47.20 8.50
N GLY A 266 -1.86 47.59 7.87
CA GLY A 266 -1.50 48.99 7.63
C GLY A 266 -1.03 49.76 8.87
N GLY A 267 -0.89 49.09 10.02
CA GLY A 267 -0.42 49.71 11.27
C GLY A 267 1.09 50.00 11.33
N SER A 268 1.83 49.63 10.28
CA SER A 268 3.28 49.82 10.20
C SER A 268 3.59 51.29 9.87
N PRO A 269 4.45 51.99 10.62
CA PRO A 269 4.77 53.40 10.37
C PRO A 269 5.59 53.60 9.09
N ASP A 270 5.47 54.75 8.45
CA ASP A 270 6.22 55.13 7.23
C ASP A 270 7.71 55.36 7.51
N GLU A 271 8.04 55.88 8.69
CA GLU A 271 9.42 56.06 9.14
C GLU A 271 9.61 55.53 10.57
N ILE A 272 10.73 54.84 10.81
CA ILE A 272 11.12 54.35 12.14
C ILE A 272 12.53 54.82 12.47
N MET A 273 12.69 55.55 13.57
CA MET A 273 14.00 55.98 14.08
C MET A 273 14.67 54.82 14.84
N ILE A 274 15.74 54.24 14.29
CA ILE A 274 16.42 53.02 14.81
C ILE A 274 16.93 53.20 16.26
N LEU A 275 17.37 54.41 16.59
CA LEU A 275 17.94 54.76 17.90
C LEU A 275 16.90 55.14 18.97
N SER A 276 15.64 55.29 18.59
CA SER A 276 14.60 55.65 19.57
C SER A 276 14.23 54.46 20.45
N GLU A 277 13.98 54.72 21.74
CA GLU A 277 13.60 53.67 22.71
C GLU A 277 12.28 53.00 22.31
N HIS A 278 11.32 53.77 21.81
CA HIS A 278 10.04 53.26 21.30
C HIS A 278 10.18 52.39 20.04
N ALA A 279 11.26 52.53 19.27
CA ALA A 279 11.47 51.74 18.06
C ALA A 279 11.95 50.31 18.36
N GLN A 280 12.46 50.04 19.57
CA GLN A 280 12.88 48.70 19.96
C GLN A 280 11.74 47.69 19.97
N ARG A 281 10.48 48.12 19.98
CA ARG A 281 9.33 47.20 19.89
C ARG A 281 9.10 46.61 18.50
N TYR A 282 9.83 47.04 17.46
CA TYR A 282 9.61 46.60 16.09
C TYR A 282 10.66 45.56 15.66
N ALA A 283 10.21 44.44 15.09
CA ALA A 283 11.11 43.39 14.57
C ALA A 283 12.08 43.93 13.50
N ALA A 284 11.61 44.87 12.68
CA ALA A 284 12.43 45.55 11.67
C ALA A 284 13.67 46.23 12.27
N VAL A 285 13.56 46.79 13.48
CA VAL A 285 14.65 47.50 14.16
C VAL A 285 15.66 46.52 14.74
N HIS A 286 15.19 45.36 15.21
CA HIS A 286 16.07 44.27 15.61
C HIS A 286 16.85 43.74 14.41
N ALA A 287 16.19 43.47 13.28
CA ALA A 287 16.83 43.04 12.05
C ALA A 287 17.82 44.09 11.49
N ALA A 288 17.55 45.39 11.68
CA ALA A 288 18.48 46.45 11.29
C ALA A 288 19.81 46.45 12.08
N LYS A 289 19.77 45.92 13.32
CA LYS A 289 20.88 45.87 14.28
C LYS A 289 21.56 44.50 14.35
N SER A 290 20.89 43.44 13.90
CA SER A 290 21.40 42.07 13.91
C SER A 290 22.43 41.83 12.82
N ASP A 291 23.05 40.65 12.90
CA ASP A 291 23.92 40.13 11.87
C ASP A 291 23.13 39.85 10.57
N PHE A 292 23.88 39.82 9.47
CA PHE A 292 23.32 39.74 8.13
C PHE A 292 22.56 38.42 7.90
N MET A 293 21.35 38.49 7.35
CA MET A 293 20.48 37.34 7.04
C MET A 293 20.01 36.52 8.24
N GLU A 294 20.22 36.96 9.48
CA GLU A 294 19.60 36.33 10.64
C GLU A 294 18.14 36.82 10.80
N PRO A 295 17.15 35.92 10.78
CA PRO A 295 15.76 36.30 10.99
C PRO A 295 15.53 36.68 12.45
N CYS A 296 14.88 37.83 12.66
CA CYS A 296 14.44 38.32 13.96
C CYS A 296 12.92 38.17 14.08
N PHE A 297 12.46 37.79 15.27
CA PHE A 297 11.06 37.49 15.52
C PHE A 297 10.45 38.47 16.51
N ASN A 298 9.17 38.78 16.32
CA ASN A 298 8.39 39.53 17.29
C ASN A 298 6.92 39.15 17.20
N SER A 299 6.21 39.20 18.32
CA SER A 299 4.75 39.12 18.37
C SER A 299 4.22 40.45 18.90
N PRO A 300 3.87 41.40 18.01
CA PRO A 300 3.43 42.73 18.44
C PRO A 300 2.07 42.70 19.17
N TYR A 301 1.24 41.68 18.91
CA TYR A 301 -0.01 41.39 19.60
C TYR A 301 -0.37 39.91 19.43
N PRO A 302 -1.20 39.34 20.34
CA PRO A 302 -1.53 37.91 20.32
C PRO A 302 -2.14 37.48 18.98
N GLY A 303 -1.72 36.34 18.45
CA GLY A 303 -2.21 35.83 17.17
C GLY A 303 -1.47 36.33 15.94
N ARG A 304 -0.43 37.18 16.08
CA ARG A 304 0.42 37.62 14.96
C ARG A 304 1.89 37.45 15.26
N ILE A 305 2.61 36.96 14.25
CA ILE A 305 4.07 36.78 14.29
C ILE A 305 4.68 37.56 13.14
N ILE A 306 5.62 38.43 13.46
CA ILE A 306 6.42 39.18 12.48
C ILE A 306 7.81 38.55 12.40
N VAL A 307 8.19 38.15 11.19
CA VAL A 307 9.54 37.65 10.88
C VAL A 307 10.26 38.67 10.03
N SER A 308 11.36 39.21 10.54
CA SER A 308 12.13 40.28 9.92
C SER A 308 13.53 39.80 9.55
N PHE A 309 13.97 40.06 8.33
CA PHE A 309 15.36 39.78 7.96
C PHE A 309 15.97 40.93 7.15
N ARG A 310 17.28 41.08 7.29
CA ARG A 310 18.08 42.14 6.66
C ARG A 310 18.77 41.58 5.42
N MET A 311 18.61 42.27 4.30
CA MET A 311 19.22 41.95 3.02
C MET A 311 20.03 43.12 2.46
N LYS A 312 21.09 42.77 1.72
CA LYS A 312 22.02 43.74 1.14
C LYS A 312 21.72 43.86 -0.33
N MET A 313 21.36 45.06 -0.73
CA MET A 313 20.91 45.40 -2.07
C MET A 313 22.09 45.90 -2.93
N SER A 314 21.81 46.19 -4.20
CA SER A 314 22.77 46.89 -5.05
C SER A 314 23.11 48.27 -4.45
N ASN A 315 24.30 48.77 -4.76
CA ASN A 315 24.84 50.03 -4.22
C ASN A 315 25.00 50.07 -2.69
N GLN A 316 25.17 48.91 -2.04
CA GLN A 316 25.37 48.79 -0.58
C GLN A 316 24.18 49.30 0.25
N VAL A 317 23.01 49.50 -0.36
CA VAL A 317 21.77 49.84 0.34
C VAL A 317 21.30 48.61 1.13
N GLU A 318 20.71 48.81 2.30
CA GLU A 318 20.18 47.73 3.12
C GLU A 318 18.66 47.79 3.15
N TRP A 319 18.03 46.68 2.80
CA TRP A 319 16.58 46.53 2.92
C TRP A 319 16.24 45.57 4.05
N ILE A 320 15.10 45.82 4.69
CA ILE A 320 14.58 44.98 5.76
C ILE A 320 13.19 44.54 5.37
N TRP A 321 13.03 43.24 5.25
CA TRP A 321 11.77 42.61 4.90
C TRP A 321 11.11 42.07 6.15
N ASN A 322 9.83 42.39 6.35
CA ASN A 322 9.03 41.87 7.44
C ASN A 322 7.84 41.09 6.88
N PHE A 323 7.75 39.82 7.22
CA PHE A 323 6.54 39.04 7.02
C PHE A 323 5.56 39.21 8.17
N HIS A 324 4.26 39.16 7.88
CA HIS A 324 3.20 39.33 8.86
C HIS A 324 2.29 38.11 8.92
N PHE A 325 2.71 37.07 9.64
CA PHE A 325 1.96 35.82 9.77
C PHE A 325 0.83 35.94 10.77
N ASP A 326 -0.30 35.30 10.45
CA ASP A 326 -1.29 34.89 11.44
C ASP A 326 -0.80 33.63 12.17
N GLU A 327 -0.78 33.64 13.50
CA GLU A 327 -0.35 32.50 14.32
C GLU A 327 -1.24 31.26 14.08
N ARG A 328 -2.47 31.48 13.61
CA ARG A 328 -3.38 30.38 13.20
C ARG A 328 -2.94 29.76 11.88
N ASP A 329 -2.21 30.49 11.05
CA ASP A 329 -1.63 29.97 9.83
C ASP A 329 -0.25 29.34 10.10
N LYS A 330 -0.27 28.20 10.79
CA LYS A 330 0.93 27.40 11.08
C LYS A 330 1.68 26.98 9.80
N ARG A 331 1.04 27.03 8.64
CA ARG A 331 1.58 26.59 7.34
C ARG A 331 2.63 27.53 6.79
N SER A 332 2.37 28.84 6.81
CA SER A 332 3.33 29.85 6.35
C SER A 332 4.52 29.98 7.31
N LEU A 333 4.26 29.70 8.59
CA LEU A 333 5.26 29.74 9.64
C LEU A 333 6.29 28.62 9.50
N SER A 334 5.86 27.38 9.22
CA SER A 334 6.76 26.22 9.16
C SER A 334 7.80 26.35 8.05
N LEU A 335 7.49 26.94 6.91
CA LEU A 335 8.47 27.06 5.81
C LEU A 335 9.54 28.12 6.02
N ILE A 336 9.28 29.07 6.92
CA ILE A 336 10.21 30.16 7.22
C ILE A 336 10.95 29.90 8.52
N LEU A 337 10.36 29.16 9.46
CA LEU A 337 10.96 28.86 10.76
C LEU A 337 11.55 27.45 10.86
N GLU A 338 10.97 26.47 10.17
CA GLU A 338 11.32 25.06 10.30
C GLU A 338 12.03 24.58 9.02
N ASN A 339 13.26 24.07 9.16
CA ASN A 339 14.04 23.50 8.05
C ASN A 339 13.54 22.09 7.65
N ASP A 340 12.22 21.89 7.61
CA ASP A 340 11.63 20.56 7.48
C ASP A 340 11.52 20.13 6.01
N ILE A 341 11.00 21.02 5.14
CA ILE A 341 10.72 20.69 3.73
C ILE A 341 11.59 21.47 2.76
N ILE A 342 11.83 22.74 3.07
CA ILE A 342 12.78 23.59 2.38
C ILE A 342 13.60 24.32 3.44
N GLU A 343 14.89 24.44 3.21
CA GLU A 343 15.75 25.28 4.04
C GLU A 343 15.27 26.74 3.94
N SER A 344 14.86 27.34 5.05
CA SER A 344 14.27 28.69 5.09
C SER A 344 15.15 29.74 4.40
N MET A 345 16.46 29.52 4.38
CA MET A 345 17.44 30.36 3.69
C MET A 345 17.23 30.44 2.17
N GLU A 346 16.74 29.37 1.53
CA GLU A 346 16.45 29.38 0.09
C GLU A 346 15.23 30.26 -0.23
N ILE A 347 14.26 30.29 0.68
CA ILE A 347 13.13 31.22 0.59
C ILE A 347 13.62 32.67 0.71
N TYR A 348 14.51 32.97 1.67
CA TYR A 348 15.10 34.31 1.80
C TYR A 348 15.92 34.72 0.58
N ARG A 349 16.70 33.80 0.01
CA ARG A 349 17.45 34.02 -1.23
C ARG A 349 16.54 34.31 -2.41
N LEU A 350 15.43 33.58 -2.54
CA LEU A 350 14.42 33.82 -3.57
C LEU A 350 13.86 35.24 -3.46
N ILE A 351 13.42 35.65 -2.27
CA ILE A 351 12.90 37.01 -2.02
C ILE A 351 13.96 38.06 -2.34
N HIS A 352 15.21 37.82 -1.92
CA HIS A 352 16.32 38.74 -2.18
C HIS A 352 16.58 38.93 -3.67
N VAL A 353 16.55 37.86 -4.48
CA VAL A 353 16.69 37.94 -5.94
C VAL A 353 15.58 38.79 -6.57
N PHE A 354 14.34 38.57 -6.15
CA PHE A 354 13.22 39.38 -6.64
C PHE A 354 13.34 40.85 -6.22
N CYS A 355 13.76 41.12 -4.98
CA CYS A 355 14.04 42.49 -4.52
C CYS A 355 15.13 43.17 -5.35
N LEU A 356 16.22 42.46 -5.69
CA LEU A 356 17.30 42.99 -6.52
C LEU A 356 16.79 43.38 -7.92
N PHE A 357 15.88 42.59 -8.47
CA PHE A 357 15.26 42.91 -9.74
C PHE A 357 14.37 44.15 -9.67
N VAL A 358 13.52 44.26 -8.64
CA VAL A 358 12.71 45.47 -8.40
C VAL A 358 13.60 46.70 -8.26
N GLN A 359 14.68 46.60 -7.48
CA GLN A 359 15.61 47.71 -7.30
C GLN A 359 16.23 48.15 -8.63
N ARG A 360 16.60 47.20 -9.50
CA ARG A 360 17.15 47.51 -10.82
C ARG A 360 16.14 48.27 -11.68
N GLN A 361 14.87 47.83 -11.71
CA GLN A 361 13.81 48.55 -12.42
C GLN A 361 13.62 49.98 -11.89
N MET A 362 13.60 50.15 -10.56
CA MET A 362 13.50 51.47 -9.93
C MET A 362 14.68 52.41 -10.28
N VAL A 363 15.88 51.86 -10.45
CA VAL A 363 17.07 52.62 -10.87
C VAL A 363 16.99 52.98 -12.35
N ASP A 364 16.60 52.05 -13.21
CA ASP A 364 16.47 52.27 -14.66
C ASP A 364 15.39 53.32 -14.97
N GLU A 365 14.26 53.30 -14.25
CA GLU A 365 13.20 54.33 -14.35
C GLU A 365 13.70 55.71 -13.91
N LYS A 366 14.44 55.80 -12.80
CA LYS A 366 15.02 57.07 -12.32
C LYS A 366 16.13 57.60 -13.24
N GLY A 367 16.92 56.72 -13.86
CA GLY A 367 17.93 57.07 -14.85
C GLY A 367 17.33 57.62 -16.14
N GLY A 368 16.22 57.04 -16.61
CA GLY A 368 15.49 57.53 -17.79
C GLY A 368 14.84 58.90 -17.60
N VAL A 369 14.38 59.22 -16.38
CA VAL A 369 13.80 60.53 -16.05
C VAL A 369 14.87 61.64 -16.04
N LEU A 370 16.10 61.35 -15.59
CA LEU A 370 17.20 62.33 -15.59
C LEU A 370 17.69 62.66 -17.01
N ASP A 371 17.71 61.68 -17.92
CA ASP A 371 18.07 61.89 -19.34
C ASP A 371 16.98 62.62 -20.15
N ALA A 372 15.71 62.48 -19.76
CA ALA A 372 14.63 63.25 -20.38
C ALA A 372 14.63 64.72 -19.90
N SER A 373 14.92 64.96 -18.62
CA SER A 373 14.97 66.31 -18.06
C SER A 373 16.22 67.10 -18.52
N SER A 374 17.36 66.44 -18.75
CA SER A 374 18.57 67.08 -19.27
C SER A 374 18.48 67.48 -20.75
N LYS A 375 17.66 66.77 -21.54
CA LYS A 375 17.36 67.14 -22.93
C LYS A 375 16.42 68.35 -23.00
N LEU A 376 15.44 68.45 -22.10
CA LEU A 376 14.53 69.59 -22.03
C LEU A 376 15.21 70.88 -21.55
N SER A 377 16.28 70.80 -20.74
CA SER A 377 17.07 71.98 -20.32
C SER A 377 18.10 72.46 -21.33
N ASN A 378 18.37 71.69 -22.40
CA ASN A 378 19.28 72.07 -23.49
C ASN A 378 18.55 72.60 -24.73
N GLU A 379 17.21 72.67 -24.71
CA GLU A 379 16.36 73.25 -25.76
C GLU A 379 15.67 74.55 -25.34
N SER A 380 16.06 75.13 -24.20
CA SER A 380 15.68 76.48 -23.74
C SER A 380 16.92 77.37 -23.66
#